data_AF-A0A956RSZ1-F1
#
_entry.id   AF-A0A956RSZ1-F1
#
_cell.length_a   1.000
_cell.length_b   1.000
_cell.length_c   1.000
_cell.angle_alpha   90.00
_cell.angle_beta   90.00
_cell.angle_gamma   90.00
#
_symmetry.space_group_name_H-M   'P 1'
#
loop_
_entity.id
_entity.type
_entity.pdbx_description
1 polymer ?
#
loop_
_entity_poly.entity_id
_entity_poly.type
_entity_poly.pdbx_seq_one_letter_code
_entity_poly.pdbx_strand_id
1 'polypeptide(L)'
;LFVIMWVFAAFGEEFLFSGYYMKHLAEFLGDTDKAWMASAILLSIYFGMSHNYQGVAGMVAVGLASTFFFIAFALNRTNLALLVFAHGFYDTIGLTLIHLNKDDTFYKWALTLMEN
;
A
#
# COMPACT_ATOMS: atom_id res chain seq x y z
N LEU A 1 14.05 3.00 13.90
CA LEU A 1 13.38 2.42 12.71
C LEU A 1 11.89 2.75 12.69
N PHE A 2 11.08 2.28 13.65
CA PHE A 2 9.62 2.49 13.64
C PHE A 2 9.19 3.96 13.53
N VAL A 3 9.81 4.90 14.24
CA VAL A 3 9.47 6.33 14.12
C VAL A 3 9.65 6.84 12.69
N ILE A 4 10.74 6.44 12.02
CA ILE A 4 11.02 6.83 10.63
C ILE A 4 9.98 6.21 9.70
N MET A 5 9.69 4.92 9.87
CA MET A 5 8.65 4.24 9.08
C MET A 5 7.29 4.92 9.26
N TRP A 6 6.85 5.20 10.48
CA TRP A 6 5.55 5.83 10.74
C TRP A 6 5.45 7.23 10.13
N VAL A 7 6.53 8.02 10.20
CA VAL A 7 6.53 9.40 9.68
C VAL A 7 6.64 9.43 8.16
N PHE A 8 7.56 8.66 7.57
CA PHE A 8 7.88 8.76 6.16
C PHE A 8 7.10 7.78 5.28
N ALA A 9 6.96 6.52 5.70
CA ALA A 9 6.18 5.52 4.96
C ALA A 9 4.69 5.73 5.26
N ALA A 10 4.24 5.35 6.46
CA ALA A 10 2.82 5.33 6.78
C ALA A 10 2.13 6.70 6.64
N PHE A 11 2.73 7.78 7.15
CA PHE A 11 2.17 9.12 6.99
C PHE A 11 2.60 9.78 5.68
N GLY A 12 3.90 9.83 5.40
CA GLY A 12 4.45 10.58 4.27
C GLY A 12 3.98 10.05 2.91
N GLU A 13 4.03 8.73 2.70
CA GLU A 13 3.57 8.13 1.45
C GLU A 13 2.06 8.30 1.29
N GLU A 14 1.26 8.05 2.32
CA GLU A 14 -0.20 8.22 2.20
C GLU A 14 -0.60 9.67 1.99
N PHE A 15 0.05 10.62 2.67
CA PHE A 15 -0.17 12.04 2.44
C PHE A 15 0.13 12.43 0.98
N LEU A 16 1.24 11.94 0.42
CA LEU A 16 1.67 12.29 -0.93
C LEU A 16 0.86 11.56 -2.00
N PHE A 17 0.70 10.24 -1.89
CA PHE A 17 0.06 9.42 -2.92
C PHE A 17 -1.46 9.47 -2.83
N SER A 18 -2.03 9.19 -1.66
CA SER A 18 -3.49 9.19 -1.47
C SER A 18 -4.01 10.62 -1.31
N GLY A 19 -3.43 11.39 -0.39
CA GLY A 19 -3.89 12.73 -0.04
C GLY A 19 -3.67 13.79 -1.13
N TYR A 20 -2.60 13.67 -1.92
CA TYR A 20 -2.25 14.63 -2.96
C TYR A 20 -2.41 14.05 -4.37
N TYR A 21 -1.57 13.10 -4.81
CA TYR A 21 -1.57 12.66 -6.20
C TYR A 21 -2.89 12.02 -6.65
N MET A 22 -3.45 11.12 -5.87
CA MET A 22 -4.67 10.41 -6.21
C MET A 22 -5.85 11.36 -6.29
N LYS A 23 -5.96 12.27 -5.33
CA LYS A 23 -6.99 13.31 -5.31
C LYS A 23 -6.92 14.18 -6.57
N HIS A 24 -5.75 14.75 -6.89
CA HIS A 24 -5.61 15.63 -8.04
C HIS A 24 -5.77 14.89 -9.37
N LEU A 25 -5.34 13.62 -9.45
CA LEU A 25 -5.55 12.79 -10.64
C LEU A 25 -7.04 12.49 -10.84
N ALA A 26 -7.77 12.17 -9.76
CA ALA A 26 -9.21 11.93 -9.82
C ALA A 26 -9.96 13.20 -10.24
N GLU A 27 -9.61 14.36 -9.68
CA GLU A 27 -10.16 15.67 -10.06
C GLU A 27 -9.88 15.98 -11.54
N PHE A 28 -8.65 15.76 -12.01
CA PHE A 28 -8.27 15.94 -13.41
C PHE A 28 -9.08 15.04 -14.37
N LEU A 29 -9.36 13.80 -13.94
CA LEU A 29 -10.16 12.82 -14.69
C LEU A 29 -11.68 13.03 -14.55
N GLY A 30 -12.12 14.08 -13.86
CA GLY A 30 -13.53 14.50 -13.79
C GLY A 30 -14.26 14.20 -12.48
N ASP A 31 -13.53 13.84 -11.41
CA ASP A 31 -14.04 13.65 -10.03
C ASP A 31 -15.24 12.70 -9.89
N THR A 32 -15.29 11.66 -10.72
CA THR A 32 -16.30 10.60 -10.64
C THR A 32 -15.76 9.38 -9.90
N ASP A 33 -16.62 8.49 -9.40
CA ASP A 33 -16.20 7.21 -8.79
C ASP A 33 -15.28 6.40 -9.72
N LYS A 34 -15.53 6.46 -11.03
CA LYS A 34 -14.68 5.84 -12.05
C LYS A 34 -13.30 6.52 -12.15
N ALA A 35 -13.24 7.85 -12.06
CA ALA A 35 -12.00 8.61 -12.04
C ALA A 35 -11.15 8.28 -10.80
N TRP A 36 -11.78 8.18 -9.64
CA TRP A 36 -11.14 7.74 -8.40
C TRP A 36 -10.59 6.31 -8.51
N MET A 37 -11.38 5.38 -9.05
CA MET A 37 -10.93 3.99 -9.27
C MET A 37 -9.78 3.91 -10.29
N ALA A 38 -9.87 4.65 -11.40
CA ALA A 38 -8.80 4.72 -12.40
C ALA A 38 -7.50 5.28 -11.79
N SER A 39 -7.61 6.33 -10.97
CA SER A 39 -6.47 6.92 -10.25
C SER A 39 -5.84 5.92 -9.30
N ALA A 40 -6.66 5.14 -8.58
CA ALA A 40 -6.18 4.09 -7.68
C ALA A 40 -5.32 3.05 -8.43
N ILE A 41 -5.82 2.55 -9.56
CA ILE A 41 -5.12 1.53 -10.36
C ILE A 41 -3.82 2.09 -10.96
N LEU A 42 -3.86 3.29 -11.55
CA LEU A 42 -2.68 3.91 -12.15
C LEU A 42 -1.58 4.16 -11.12
N LEU A 43 -1.95 4.70 -9.96
CA LEU A 43 -0.98 4.94 -8.89
C LEU A 43 -0.48 3.64 -8.27
N SER A 44 -1.29 2.58 -8.20
CA SER A 44 -0.83 1.28 -7.70
C SER A 44 0.28 0.69 -8.58
N ILE A 45 0.12 0.79 -9.90
CA ILE A 45 1.15 0.35 -10.85
C ILE A 45 2.40 1.20 -10.69
N TYR A 46 2.27 2.53 -10.65
CA TYR A 46 3.39 3.45 -10.47
C TYR A 46 4.14 3.21 -9.15
N PHE A 47 3.42 3.03 -8.05
CA PHE A 47 3.95 2.81 -6.72
C PHE A 47 4.65 1.45 -6.59
N GLY A 48 4.08 0.38 -7.16
CA GLY A 48 4.79 -0.90 -7.25
C GLY A 48 6.07 -0.80 -8.09
N MET A 49 6.05 -0.07 -9.20
CA MET A 49 7.23 0.12 -10.05
C MET A 49 8.34 0.93 -9.37
N SER A 50 8.00 1.92 -8.53
CA SER A 50 9.00 2.71 -7.80
C SER A 50 9.77 1.89 -6.76
N HIS A 51 9.28 0.70 -6.42
CA HIS A 51 9.89 -0.25 -5.50
C HIS A 51 10.82 -1.27 -6.17
N ASN A 52 11.36 -0.94 -7.35
CA ASN A 52 12.25 -1.83 -8.11
C ASN A 52 13.51 -2.28 -7.35
N TYR A 53 13.95 -1.50 -6.37
CA TYR A 53 15.08 -1.83 -5.50
C TYR A 53 14.82 -3.06 -4.61
N GLN A 54 13.56 -3.50 -4.47
CA GLN A 54 13.17 -4.73 -3.78
C GLN A 54 13.12 -5.97 -4.72
N GLY A 55 13.49 -5.80 -5.99
CA GLY A 55 13.36 -6.83 -7.02
C GLY A 55 11.92 -7.05 -7.48
N VAL A 56 11.73 -7.91 -8.49
CA VAL A 56 10.41 -8.12 -9.14
C VAL A 56 9.35 -8.59 -8.16
N ALA A 57 9.70 -9.52 -7.25
CA ALA A 57 8.78 -10.00 -6.23
C ALA A 57 8.32 -8.89 -5.29
N GLY A 58 9.24 -8.01 -4.86
CA GLY A 58 8.93 -6.85 -4.03
C GLY A 58 8.04 -5.84 -4.75
N MET A 59 8.34 -5.52 -6.02
CA MET A 59 7.48 -4.64 -6.85
C MET A 59 6.05 -5.16 -6.94
N VAL A 60 5.87 -6.46 -7.18
CA VAL A 60 4.55 -7.09 -7.26
C VAL A 60 3.85 -7.06 -5.91
N ALA A 61 4.54 -7.43 -4.84
CA ALA A 61 3.98 -7.42 -3.49
C ALA A 61 3.53 -6.02 -3.06
N VAL A 62 4.38 -5.01 -3.25
CA VAL A 62 4.06 -3.60 -2.93
C VAL A 62 2.93 -3.09 -3.80
N GLY A 63 2.95 -3.37 -5.11
CA GLY A 63 1.88 -2.95 -6.02
C GLY A 63 0.51 -3.55 -5.64
N LEU A 64 0.48 -4.81 -5.20
CA LEU A 64 -0.74 -5.45 -4.69
C LEU A 64 -1.20 -4.80 -3.37
N ALA A 65 -0.29 -4.59 -2.42
CA ALA A 65 -0.61 -3.92 -1.15
C ALA A 65 -1.16 -2.50 -1.36
N SER A 66 -0.48 -1.69 -2.18
CA SER A 66 -0.91 -0.32 -2.50
C SER A 66 -2.25 -0.31 -3.24
N THR A 67 -2.56 -1.35 -4.03
CA THR A 67 -3.89 -1.47 -4.67
C THR A 67 -5.01 -1.52 -3.63
N PHE A 68 -4.84 -2.28 -2.55
CA PHE A 68 -5.82 -2.31 -1.47
C PHE A 68 -5.96 -0.95 -0.77
N PHE A 69 -4.84 -0.27 -0.48
CA PHE A 69 -4.86 1.05 0.16
C PHE A 69 -5.48 2.12 -0.73
N PHE A 70 -5.07 2.24 -1.99
CA PHE A 70 -5.65 3.25 -2.89
C PHE A 70 -7.12 2.98 -3.19
N ILE A 71 -7.55 1.72 -3.36
CA ILE A 71 -8.98 1.42 -3.48
C ILE A 71 -9.74 1.78 -2.19
N ALA A 72 -9.19 1.45 -1.01
CA ALA A 72 -9.82 1.83 0.25
C ALA A 72 -9.97 3.35 0.37
N PHE A 73 -8.99 4.14 -0.10
CA PHE A 73 -9.11 5.60 -0.15
C PHE A 73 -10.13 6.10 -1.16
N ALA A 74 -10.17 5.52 -2.38
CA ALA A 74 -11.17 5.87 -3.40
C ALA A 74 -12.61 5.75 -2.87
N LEU A 75 -12.83 4.79 -1.97
CA LEU A 75 -14.11 4.54 -1.30
C LEU A 75 -14.34 5.41 -0.05
N ASN A 76 -13.27 5.89 0.61
CA ASN A 76 -13.31 6.61 1.89
C ASN A 76 -12.59 7.98 1.82
N ARG A 77 -12.75 8.70 0.71
CA ARG A 77 -11.99 9.89 0.23
C ARG A 77 -11.63 10.97 1.25
N THR A 78 -12.30 11.02 2.39
CA THR A 78 -12.12 12.03 3.45
C THR A 78 -11.33 11.52 4.65
N ASN A 79 -11.00 10.22 4.71
CA ASN A 79 -10.39 9.60 5.87
C ASN A 79 -8.96 9.13 5.58
N LEU A 80 -8.03 10.08 5.45
CA LEU A 80 -6.61 9.76 5.28
C LEU A 80 -6.02 9.05 6.52
N ALA A 81 -6.51 9.39 7.72
CA ALA A 81 -6.05 8.79 8.96
C ALA A 81 -6.25 7.26 8.96
N LEU A 82 -7.37 6.76 8.43
CA LEU A 82 -7.61 5.33 8.27
C LEU A 82 -6.48 4.64 7.49
N LEU A 83 -6.02 5.24 6.39
CA LEU A 83 -4.92 4.69 5.61
C LEU A 83 -3.59 4.77 6.33
N VAL A 84 -3.27 5.92 6.93
CA VAL A 84 -2.03 6.09 7.69
C VAL A 84 -1.90 5.03 8.78
N PHE A 85 -2.99 4.75 9.50
CA PHE A 85 -2.99 3.70 10.52
C PHE A 85 -2.93 2.29 9.91
N ALA A 86 -3.70 2.01 8.86
CA ALA A 86 -3.68 0.71 8.19
C ALA A 86 -2.28 0.36 7.65
N HIS A 87 -1.65 1.31 6.95
CA HIS A 87 -0.29 1.21 6.45
C HIS A 87 0.71 1.06 7.60
N GLY A 88 0.66 1.94 8.61
CA GLY A 88 1.58 1.87 9.74
C GLY A 88 1.49 0.55 10.53
N PHE A 89 0.30 -0.03 10.67
CA PHE A 89 0.15 -1.37 11.27
C PHE A 89 0.67 -2.48 10.36
N TYR A 90 0.39 -2.40 9.06
CA TYR A 90 0.92 -3.34 8.06
C TYR A 90 2.45 -3.38 8.11
N ASP A 91 3.10 -2.23 8.06
CA ASP A 91 4.56 -2.11 8.13
C ASP A 91 5.11 -2.53 9.48
N THR A 92 4.42 -2.20 10.57
CA THR A 92 4.84 -2.62 11.92
C THR A 92 4.86 -4.13 12.02
N ILE A 93 3.83 -4.82 11.50
CA ILE A 93 3.76 -6.28 11.48
C ILE A 93 4.88 -6.84 10.58
N GLY A 94 5.01 -6.32 9.36
CA GLY A 94 6.02 -6.78 8.39
C GLY A 94 7.45 -6.64 8.93
N LEU A 95 7.82 -5.46 9.41
CA LEU A 95 9.14 -5.20 9.99
C LEU A 95 9.40 -6.04 11.25
N THR A 96 8.37 -6.30 12.06
CA THR A 96 8.50 -7.18 13.23
C THR A 96 8.76 -8.64 12.80
N LEU A 97 8.05 -9.14 11.80
CA LEU A 97 8.28 -10.50 11.28
C LEU A 97 9.68 -10.65 10.69
N ILE A 98 10.14 -9.67 9.90
CA ILE A 98 11.51 -9.65 9.36
C ILE A 98 12.52 -9.61 10.51
N HIS A 99 12.33 -8.75 11.51
CA HIS A 99 13.24 -8.64 12.65
C HIS A 99 13.36 -9.95 13.44
N LEU A 100 12.28 -10.73 13.52
CA LEU A 100 12.24 -12.02 14.18
C LEU A 100 12.64 -13.20 13.27
N ASN A 101 13.01 -12.96 12.01
CA ASN A 101 13.24 -13.97 10.96
C ASN A 101 12.05 -14.92 10.78
N LYS A 102 10.84 -14.37 10.72
CA LYS A 102 9.55 -15.07 10.59
C LYS A 102 8.73 -14.58 9.39
N ASP A 103 9.35 -13.86 8.47
CA ASP A 103 8.75 -13.33 7.24
C ASP A 103 8.26 -14.43 6.29
N ASP A 104 8.72 -15.68 6.45
CA ASP A 104 8.25 -16.84 5.69
C ASP A 104 7.00 -17.54 6.27
N THR A 105 6.45 -17.05 7.39
CA THR A 105 5.34 -17.69 8.11
C THR A 105 4.11 -17.87 7.22
N PHE A 106 3.73 -16.83 6.46
CA PHE A 106 2.55 -16.90 5.58
C PHE A 106 2.75 -17.83 4.39
N TYR A 107 3.97 -17.86 3.84
CA TYR A 107 4.33 -18.78 2.75
C TYR A 107 4.21 -20.24 3.22
N LYS A 108 4.76 -20.56 4.38
CA LYS A 108 4.66 -21.89 4.99
C LYS A 108 3.20 -22.29 5.23
N TRP A 109 2.40 -21.39 5.80
CA TRP A 109 0.98 -21.66 6.02
C TRP A 109 0.21 -21.89 4.70
N ALA A 110 0.47 -21.09 3.67
CA ALA A 110 -0.16 -21.28 2.36
C ALA A 110 0.19 -22.65 1.74
N LEU A 111 1.44 -23.10 1.86
CA LEU A 111 1.83 -24.44 1.41
C LEU A 111 1.03 -25.54 2.11
N THR A 112 0.82 -25.44 3.43
CA THR A 112 0.02 -26.44 4.16
C THR A 112 -1.43 -26.53 3.69
N LEU A 113 -1.99 -25.46 3.12
CA LEU A 113 -3.34 -25.48 2.54
C LEU A 113 -3.40 -26.11 1.15
N MET A 114 -2.29 -26.06 0.39
CA MET A 114 -2.20 -26.62 -0.95
C MET A 114 -1.83 -28.11 -0.95
N GLU A 115 -1.19 -28.57 0.13
CA GLU A 115 -0.82 -29.97 0.33
C GLU A 115 -1.97 -30.84 0.89
N ASN A 116 -3.08 -30.21 1.32
CA ASN A 116 -4.32 -30.86 1.77
C ASN A 116 -5.41 -30.79 0.71
#